data_AF-A0A7X1F7P2-F1
#
_entry.id   AF-A0A7X1F7P2-F1
#
_cell.length_a   1.000
_cell.length_b   1.000
_cell.length_c   1.000
_cell.angle_alpha   90.00
_cell.angle_beta   90.00
_cell.angle_gamma   90.00
#
_symmetry.space_group_name_H-M   'P 1'
#
loop_
_entity.id
_entity.type
_entity.pdbx_description
1 polymer ?
#
loop_
_entity_poly.entity_id
_entity_poly.type
_entity_poly.pdbx_seq_one_letter_code
_entity_poly.pdbx_strand_id
1 'polypeptide(L)'
;MGKATFETPDEQDIEVDSDEVVRLAPGREEGTTIIELDTDGELVVIGTALEVAAELGLNPLEYIDAEDDDESIEDLVDDDD
;
A
#
# COMPACT_ATOMS: atom_id res chain seq x y z
N MET A 1 -0.88 13.75 -13.52
CA MET A 1 -0.79 12.54 -12.71
C MET A 1 0.64 12.04 -12.76
N GLY A 2 1.16 11.61 -11.61
CA GLY A 2 2.52 11.08 -11.45
C GLY A 2 2.54 9.56 -11.55
N LYS A 3 3.63 9.02 -12.09
CA LYS A 3 3.91 7.58 -12.08
C LYS A 3 5.20 7.39 -11.31
N ALA A 4 5.22 6.40 -10.43
CA ALA A 4 6.40 6.04 -9.67
C ALA A 4 6.68 4.54 -9.82
N THR A 5 7.94 4.17 -9.74
CA THR A 5 8.37 2.76 -9.78
C THR A 5 8.76 2.34 -8.38
N PHE A 6 8.23 1.21 -7.93
CA PHE A 6 8.50 0.66 -6.62
C PHE A 6 9.02 -0.77 -6.74
N GLU A 7 9.92 -1.15 -5.85
CA GLU A 7 10.38 -2.52 -5.72
C GLU A 7 9.40 -3.30 -4.83
N THR A 8 9.06 -4.51 -5.24
CA THR A 8 8.26 -5.46 -4.45
C THR A 8 9.17 -6.34 -3.60
N PRO A 9 8.66 -6.96 -2.52
CA PRO A 9 9.44 -7.90 -1.70
C PRO A 9 9.98 -9.11 -2.49
N ASP A 10 9.44 -9.39 -3.68
CA ASP A 10 9.90 -10.45 -4.59
C ASP A 10 11.01 -9.98 -5.54
N GLU A 11 11.64 -8.83 -5.26
CA GLU A 11 12.71 -8.23 -6.08
C GLU A 11 12.23 -7.89 -7.52
N GLN A 12 10.95 -7.56 -7.67
CA GLN A 12 10.36 -7.11 -8.95
C GLN A 12 9.98 -5.63 -8.89
N ASP A 13 10.36 -4.88 -9.92
CA ASP A 13 9.94 -3.49 -10.09
C ASP A 13 8.53 -3.38 -10.70
N ILE A 14 7.66 -2.59 -10.07
CA ILE A 14 6.31 -2.30 -10.56
C ILE A 14 6.14 -0.80 -10.79
N GLU A 15 5.47 -0.42 -11.87
CA GLU A 15 5.06 0.97 -12.12
C GLU A 15 3.64 1.18 -11.57
N VAL A 16 3.47 2.20 -10.74
CA VAL A 16 2.18 2.57 -10.14
C VAL A 16 1.80 3.97 -10.60
N ASP A 17 0.57 4.14 -11.09
CA ASP A 17 0.00 5.44 -11.42
C ASP A 17 -0.74 6.02 -10.22
N SER A 18 -0.37 7.24 -9.83
CA SER A 18 -1.02 7.99 -8.75
C SER A 18 -2.53 8.17 -8.92
N ASP A 19 -3.04 8.13 -10.16
CA ASP A 19 -4.48 8.28 -10.43
C ASP A 19 -5.28 7.02 -10.09
N GLU A 20 -4.60 5.87 -10.08
CA GLU A 20 -5.23 4.59 -9.77
C GLU A 20 -5.20 4.28 -8.28
N VAL A 21 -4.34 4.97 -7.50
CA VAL A 21 -4.22 4.75 -6.05
C VAL A 21 -5.44 5.30 -5.33
N VAL A 22 -6.11 4.44 -4.57
CA VAL A 22 -7.26 4.81 -3.74
C VAL A 22 -6.91 4.84 -2.25
N ARG A 23 -6.00 3.97 -1.79
CA ARG A 23 -5.59 3.88 -0.38
C ARG A 23 -4.17 3.36 -0.24
N LEU A 24 -3.47 3.82 0.80
CA LEU A 24 -2.16 3.32 1.23
C LEU A 24 -2.26 2.80 2.66
N ALA A 25 -1.90 1.53 2.86
CA ALA A 25 -1.93 0.86 4.16
C ALA A 25 -0.55 0.24 4.48
N PRO A 26 -0.17 0.10 5.76
CA PRO A 26 1.04 -0.63 6.12
C PRO A 26 0.93 -2.11 5.69
N GLY A 27 2.01 -2.67 5.16
CA GLY A 27 2.07 -4.09 4.83
C GLY A 27 2.32 -4.97 6.06
N ARG A 28 2.16 -6.29 5.89
CA ARG A 28 2.44 -7.28 6.95
C ARG A 28 3.90 -7.30 7.38
N GLU A 29 4.81 -6.93 6.48
CA GLU A 29 6.24 -6.87 6.72
C GLU A 29 6.66 -5.43 7.07
N GLU A 30 7.53 -5.29 8.06
CA GLU A 30 8.02 -3.97 8.49
C GLU A 30 8.77 -3.29 7.33
N GLY A 31 8.39 -2.05 7.03
CA GLY A 31 8.95 -1.31 5.89
C GLY A 31 8.34 -1.66 4.54
N THR A 32 7.17 -2.31 4.52
CA THR A 32 6.35 -2.49 3.30
C THR A 32 5.03 -1.73 3.40
N THR A 33 4.44 -1.45 2.24
CA THR A 33 3.16 -0.74 2.10
C THR A 33 2.28 -1.47 1.10
N ILE A 34 1.00 -1.62 1.43
CA ILE A 34 -0.05 -2.08 0.53
C ILE A 34 -0.65 -0.86 -0.16
N ILE A 35 -0.58 -0.85 -1.50
CA ILE A 35 -1.20 0.13 -2.38
C ILE A 35 -2.48 -0.50 -2.91
N GLU A 36 -3.63 0.06 -2.54
CA GLU A 36 -4.92 -0.33 -3.11
C GLU A 36 -5.17 0.51 -4.38
N LEU A 37 -5.46 -0.16 -5.49
CA LEU A 37 -5.77 0.43 -6.78
C LEU A 37 -7.25 0.30 -7.14
N ASP A 38 -7.81 1.32 -7.81
CA ASP A 38 -9.22 1.34 -8.23
C ASP A 38 -9.59 0.21 -9.21
N THR A 39 -8.64 -0.21 -10.07
CA THR A 39 -8.91 -1.13 -11.18
C THR A 39 -8.24 -2.51 -11.05
N ASP A 40 -7.09 -2.62 -10.36
CA ASP A 40 -6.23 -3.82 -10.41
C ASP A 40 -6.03 -4.54 -9.06
N GLY A 41 -6.70 -4.11 -7.98
CA GLY A 41 -6.61 -4.75 -6.66
C GLY A 41 -5.50 -4.16 -5.78
N GLU A 42 -4.90 -4.98 -4.92
CA GLU A 42 -3.92 -4.57 -3.92
C GLU A 42 -2.50 -5.01 -4.31
N LEU A 43 -1.51 -4.14 -4.13
CA LEU A 43 -0.10 -4.40 -4.45
C LEU A 43 0.79 -4.10 -3.24
N VAL A 44 1.75 -4.97 -2.94
CA VAL A 44 2.70 -4.76 -1.84
C VAL A 44 4.03 -4.24 -2.39
N VAL A 45 4.49 -3.12 -1.85
CA VAL A 45 5.77 -2.51 -2.22
C VAL A 45 6.68 -2.30 -1.02
N ILE A 46 7.98 -2.23 -1.27
CA ILE A 46 8.99 -1.87 -0.28
C ILE A 46 9.00 -0.35 -0.12
N GLY A 47 8.88 0.10 1.12
CA GLY A 47 8.78 1.49 1.50
C GLY A 47 7.65 1.71 2.51
N THR A 48 7.77 2.76 3.31
CA THR A 48 6.68 3.20 4.20
C THR A 48 5.59 3.93 3.41
N ALA A 49 4.36 3.95 3.93
CA ALA A 49 3.24 4.60 3.25
C ALA A 49 3.49 6.09 2.98
N LEU A 50 4.26 6.74 3.86
CA LEU A 50 4.70 8.13 3.70
C LEU A 50 5.67 8.30 2.53
N GLU A 51 6.62 7.39 2.37
CA GLU A 51 7.57 7.41 1.25
C GLU A 51 6.86 7.15 -0.08
N VAL A 52 5.98 6.15 -0.10
CA VAL A 52 5.17 5.80 -1.26
C VAL A 52 4.27 6.97 -1.69
N ALA A 53 3.59 7.62 -0.73
CA ALA A 53 2.79 8.81 -1.00
C ALA A 53 3.65 9.95 -1.57
N ALA A 54 4.83 10.18 -1.00
CA ALA A 54 5.73 11.25 -1.46
C ALA A 54 6.24 11.01 -2.89
N GLU A 55 6.61 9.76 -3.23
CA GLU A 55 7.07 9.35 -4.56
C GLU A 55 5.97 9.48 -5.62
N LEU A 56 4.72 9.11 -5.26
CA LEU A 56 3.55 9.28 -6.14
C LEU A 56 3.05 10.73 -6.20
N GLY A 57 3.57 11.61 -5.35
CA GLY A 57 3.11 12.99 -5.23
C GLY A 57 1.71 13.10 -4.64
N LEU A 58 1.28 12.10 -3.88
CA LEU A 58 0.01 12.04 -3.16
C LEU A 58 0.12 12.74 -1.81
N ASN A 59 -1.01 13.23 -1.32
CA ASN A 59 -1.10 13.84 -0.02
C ASN A 59 -1.29 12.75 1.05
N PRO A 60 -0.31 12.47 1.91
CA PRO A 60 -0.39 11.33 2.82
C PRO A 60 -1.61 11.38 3.75
N LEU A 61 -2.09 12.58 4.10
CA LEU A 61 -3.27 12.74 4.96
C LEU A 61 -4.59 12.35 4.29
N GLU A 62 -4.61 12.24 2.95
CA GLU A 62 -5.80 11.87 2.19
C GLU A 62 -5.83 10.38 1.83
N TYR A 63 -4.67 9.71 1.81
CA TYR A 63 -4.52 8.32 1.35
C TYR A 63 -4.04 7.35 2.42
N ILE A 64 -3.35 7.83 3.45
CA ILE A 64 -2.91 7.00 4.58
C ILE A 64 -3.97 7.14 5.67
N ASP A 65 -4.60 6.02 6.00
CA ASP A 65 -5.55 5.99 7.09
C ASP A 65 -4.79 6.06 8.43
N ALA A 66 -5.05 7.12 9.20
CA ALA A 66 -4.42 7.31 10.50
C ALA A 66 -5.06 6.44 11.60
N GLU A 67 -6.14 5.71 11.29
CA GLU A 67 -6.88 4.89 12.25
C GLU A 67 -6.38 3.43 12.34
N ASP A 68 -5.41 3.01 11.53
CA ASP A 68 -4.92 1.61 11.46
C ASP A 68 -3.93 1.21 12.58
N ASP A 69 -3.78 2.00 13.66
CA ASP A 69 -3.01 1.56 14.84
C ASP A 69 -3.82 0.60 15.75
N ASP A 70 -5.12 0.36 15.47
CA ASP A 70 -6.02 -0.41 16.37
C ASP A 70 -6.86 -1.56 15.73
N GLU A 71 -6.81 -1.86 14.42
CA GLU A 71 -7.65 -2.93 13.80
C GLU A 71 -6.90 -4.03 13.02
N SER A 72 -5.76 -4.51 13.53
CA SER A 72 -5.25 -5.85 13.14
C SER A 72 -6.10 -6.99 13.75
N ILE A 73 -7.38 -7.12 13.37
CA ILE A 73 -8.24 -8.25 13.73
C ILE A 73 -9.22 -8.62 12.61
N GLU A 74 -8.81 -8.89 11.36
CA GLU A 74 -9.73 -9.56 10.41
C GLU A 74 -9.13 -10.68 9.53
N ASP A 75 -7.82 -10.97 9.57
CA ASP A 75 -7.24 -12.08 8.75
C ASP A 75 -6.85 -13.35 9.53
N LEU A 76 -7.38 -13.56 10.75
CA LEU A 76 -7.21 -14.84 11.47
C LEU A 76 -8.52 -15.63 11.58
N VAL A 77 -9.29 -15.67 10.50
CA VAL A 77 -10.36 -16.66 10.29
C VAL A 77 -10.11 -17.37 8.96
N ASP A 78 -9.05 -18.18 8.93
CA ASP A 78 -9.06 -19.35 8.05
C ASP A 78 -9.58 -20.53 8.88
N ASP A 79 -10.77 -20.95 8.48
CA ASP A 79 -11.61 -22.05 8.92
C ASP A 79 -10.90 -23.39 8.65
N ASP A 80 -10.69 -24.23 9.67
CA ASP A 80 -10.56 -25.68 9.44
C ASP A 80 -11.15 -26.47 10.63
N ASP A 81 -12.03 -27.39 10.23
CA ASP A 81 -13.08 -28.15 10.93
C ASP A 81 -12.58 -29.14 12.02
#